data_AF-A0A1N7QB46-F1
#
_entry.id   AF-A0A1N7QB46-F1
#
_cell.length_a   1.000
_cell.length_b   1.000
_cell.length_c   1.000
_cell.angle_alpha   90.00
_cell.angle_beta   90.00
_cell.angle_gamma   90.00
#
_symmetry.space_group_name_H-M   'P 1'
#
loop_
_entity.id
_entity.type
_entity.pdbx_description
1 polymer ?
#
loop_
_entity_poly.entity_id
_entity_poly.type
_entity_poly.pdbx_seq_one_letter_code
_entity_poly.pdbx_strand_id
1 'polypeptide(L)'
;MDWTASWWDRNEVAADSRKGDAGNMEILKRLAETGRPALTFTFDGQACTALAGDTVLTAVLTQAERLRVSEFGGGPRAGFCMMGACQDCWVQREDGERVRACSTYIEPGMRLQSVAVAPAAAPGALSSAAWPEDDAP
;
A
#
# COMPACT_ATOMS: atom_id res chain seq x y z
N MET A 1 -17.53 -40.51 -22.39
CA MET A 1 -17.06 -39.11 -22.30
C MET A 1 -16.67 -38.88 -20.86
N ASP A 2 -15.36 -38.95 -20.62
CA ASP A 2 -14.74 -38.85 -19.31
C ASP A 2 -14.30 -37.40 -19.09
N TRP A 3 -14.94 -36.71 -18.14
CA TRP A 3 -14.67 -35.31 -17.79
C TRP A 3 -13.58 -35.18 -16.71
N THR A 4 -12.82 -36.24 -16.43
CA THR A 4 -11.76 -36.23 -15.42
C THR A 4 -10.39 -35.94 -16.05
N ALA A 5 -10.06 -34.66 -16.24
CA ALA A 5 -8.69 -34.24 -16.54
C ALA A 5 -8.39 -32.83 -15.99
N SER A 6 -7.84 -32.84 -14.76
CA SER A 6 -6.79 -31.94 -14.23
C SER A 6 -6.83 -30.44 -14.53
N TRP A 7 -7.68 -29.71 -13.80
CA TRP A 7 -7.43 -28.28 -13.49
C TRP A 7 -6.76 -28.06 -12.13
N TRP A 8 -6.78 -29.08 -11.25
CA TRP A 8 -6.31 -28.99 -9.85
C TRP A 8 -4.85 -29.41 -9.66
N ASP A 9 -4.21 -29.96 -10.69
CA ASP A 9 -2.96 -30.72 -10.56
C ASP A 9 -1.69 -29.85 -10.74
N ARG A 10 -1.81 -28.52 -10.60
CA ARG A 10 -0.68 -27.58 -10.80
C ARG A 10 -0.37 -26.71 -9.58
N ASN A 11 -0.76 -27.14 -8.39
CA ASN A 11 -0.40 -26.49 -7.14
C ASN A 11 0.46 -27.40 -6.25
N GLU A 12 1.54 -27.95 -6.81
CA GLU A 12 2.76 -28.15 -6.01
C GLU A 12 3.48 -26.81 -5.88
N VAL A 13 2.82 -25.84 -5.24
CA VAL A 13 3.55 -24.76 -4.59
C VAL A 13 4.22 -25.45 -3.41
N ALA A 14 5.49 -25.79 -3.57
CA ALA A 14 6.33 -26.21 -2.47
C ALA A 14 6.16 -25.18 -1.34
N ALA A 15 5.41 -25.57 -0.33
CA ALA A 15 5.28 -24.82 0.90
C ALA A 15 6.65 -24.89 1.57
N ASP A 16 7.52 -23.94 1.23
CA ASP A 16 8.73 -23.65 1.96
C ASP A 16 8.29 -23.18 3.36
N SER A 17 8.25 -24.13 4.28
CA SER A 17 7.98 -23.98 5.69
C SER A 17 9.17 -23.33 6.39
N ARG A 18 9.45 -22.07 6.03
CA ARG A 18 10.33 -21.22 6.84
C ARG A 18 9.54 -20.65 8.00
N LYS A 19 9.77 -21.29 9.15
CA LYS A 19 9.67 -20.78 10.52
C LYS A 19 9.89 -19.27 10.54
N GLY A 20 8.84 -18.51 10.88
CA GLY A 20 8.89 -17.05 10.97
C GLY A 20 9.97 -16.62 11.94
N ASP A 21 11.01 -15.99 11.40
CA ASP A 21 11.91 -15.16 12.16
C ASP A 21 11.15 -13.86 12.49
N ALA A 22 11.35 -13.29 13.67
CA ALA A 22 10.75 -12.03 14.06
C ALA A 22 11.34 -10.88 13.22
N GLY A 23 10.86 -10.76 11.97
CA GLY A 23 11.37 -9.80 10.98
C GLY A 23 10.56 -9.68 9.70
N ASN A 24 9.50 -10.48 9.52
CA ASN A 24 8.70 -10.50 8.29
C ASN A 24 7.41 -9.69 8.50
N MET A 25 7.51 -8.37 8.28
CA MET A 25 6.38 -7.44 8.42
C MET A 25 5.60 -7.25 7.12
N GLU A 26 5.79 -8.04 6.06
CA GLU A 26 4.98 -7.91 4.84
C GLU A 26 3.66 -8.71 4.90
N ILE A 27 2.60 -8.17 4.28
CA ILE A 27 1.27 -8.82 4.26
C ILE A 27 0.85 -9.31 2.86
N LEU A 28 1.55 -8.90 1.79
CA LEU A 28 1.37 -9.45 0.45
C LEU A 28 2.55 -10.33 0.08
N LYS A 29 2.26 -11.54 -0.42
CA LYS A 29 3.25 -12.47 -0.96
C LYS A 29 3.06 -12.67 -2.46
N ARG A 30 4.15 -12.48 -3.19
CA ARG A 30 4.23 -12.72 -4.63
C ARG A 30 4.33 -14.22 -4.90
N LEU A 31 3.35 -14.79 -5.61
CA LEU A 31 3.27 -16.23 -5.83
C LEU A 31 3.99 -16.73 -7.09
N ALA A 32 3.93 -15.99 -8.20
CA ALA A 32 4.43 -16.47 -9.49
C ALA A 32 5.32 -15.45 -10.22
N GLU A 33 4.83 -14.22 -10.39
CA GLU A 33 5.51 -13.21 -11.21
C GLU A 33 6.74 -12.64 -10.51
N THR A 34 7.94 -13.09 -10.92
CA THR A 34 9.25 -12.71 -10.34
C THR A 34 10.28 -12.25 -11.39
N GLY A 35 9.92 -12.25 -12.68
CA GLY A 35 10.86 -12.04 -13.78
C GLY A 35 10.92 -10.60 -14.31
N ARG A 36 9.95 -9.76 -13.94
CA ARG A 36 9.94 -8.33 -14.31
C ARG A 36 11.16 -7.60 -13.74
N PRO A 37 11.65 -6.53 -14.38
CA PRO A 37 12.75 -5.72 -13.87
C PRO A 37 12.47 -5.22 -12.45
N ALA A 38 13.47 -5.33 -11.58
CA ALA A 38 13.39 -4.78 -10.23
C ALA A 38 13.56 -3.26 -10.25
N LEU A 39 12.81 -2.57 -9.39
CA LEU A 39 12.91 -1.13 -9.13
C LEU A 39 13.23 -0.93 -7.65
N THR A 40 14.01 0.11 -7.34
CA THR A 40 14.33 0.52 -5.97
C THR A 40 13.49 1.73 -5.57
N PHE A 41 13.05 1.75 -4.32
CA PHE A 41 12.32 2.87 -3.72
C PHE A 41 12.64 2.94 -2.22
N THR A 42 12.10 3.92 -1.51
CA THR A 42 12.30 4.07 -0.06
C THR A 42 10.96 4.17 0.65
N PHE A 43 10.80 3.45 1.76
CA PHE A 43 9.63 3.52 2.63
C PHE A 43 10.09 3.67 4.08
N ASP A 44 9.63 4.73 4.77
CA ASP A 44 10.05 5.06 6.14
C ASP A 44 11.59 5.08 6.30
N GLY A 45 12.29 5.64 5.31
CA GLY A 45 13.75 5.69 5.26
C GLY A 45 14.45 4.36 4.95
N GLN A 46 13.71 3.25 4.85
CA GLN A 46 14.26 1.94 4.51
C GLN A 46 14.30 1.74 3.00
N ALA A 47 15.41 1.19 2.49
CA ALA A 47 15.53 0.83 1.09
C ALA A 47 14.66 -0.41 0.79
N CYS A 48 13.80 -0.30 -0.21
CA CYS A 48 12.86 -1.33 -0.61
C CYS A 48 12.97 -1.64 -2.11
N THR A 49 12.50 -2.81 -2.51
CA THR A 49 12.44 -3.22 -3.92
C THR A 49 11.02 -3.57 -4.34
N ALA A 50 10.70 -3.33 -5.61
CA ALA A 50 9.45 -3.73 -6.25
C ALA A 50 9.74 -4.23 -7.67
N LEU A 51 8.71 -4.70 -8.38
CA LEU A 51 8.83 -5.02 -9.79
C LEU A 51 8.18 -3.93 -10.65
N ALA A 52 8.74 -3.70 -11.84
CA ALA A 52 8.17 -2.77 -12.80
C ALA A 52 6.69 -3.09 -13.09
N GLY A 53 5.84 -2.06 -12.97
CA GLY A 53 4.39 -2.19 -13.12
C GLY A 53 3.64 -2.61 -11.85
N ASP A 54 4.32 -2.81 -10.71
CA ASP A 54 3.63 -2.89 -9.43
C ASP A 54 2.94 -1.56 -9.11
N THR A 55 1.79 -1.64 -8.44
CA THR A 55 1.21 -0.47 -7.78
C THR A 55 2.02 -0.14 -6.52
N VAL A 56 1.95 1.10 -6.04
CA VAL A 56 2.56 1.48 -4.76
C VAL A 56 2.04 0.59 -3.62
N LEU A 57 0.77 0.18 -3.66
CA LEU A 57 0.21 -0.75 -2.68
C LEU A 57 0.94 -2.09 -2.69
N THR A 58 1.11 -2.69 -3.87
CA THR A 58 1.84 -3.95 -4.02
C THR A 58 3.28 -3.79 -3.57
N ALA A 59 3.97 -2.74 -4.04
CA ALA A 59 5.36 -2.47 -3.72
C ALA A 59 5.61 -2.36 -2.20
N VAL A 60 4.77 -1.57 -1.50
CA VAL A 60 4.92 -1.38 -0.05
C VAL A 60 4.51 -2.63 0.71
N LEU A 61 3.36 -3.24 0.40
CA LEU A 61 2.84 -4.35 1.21
C LEU A 61 3.55 -5.68 1.00
N THR A 62 4.44 -5.77 0.00
CA THR A 62 5.44 -6.86 -0.11
C THR A 62 6.69 -6.62 0.74
N GLN A 63 6.79 -5.46 1.39
CA GLN A 63 7.95 -5.04 2.19
C GLN A 63 7.57 -4.57 3.61
N ALA A 64 6.30 -4.30 3.87
CA ALA A 64 5.79 -3.73 5.12
C ALA A 64 4.30 -4.09 5.37
N GLU A 65 3.82 -3.83 6.59
CA GLU A 65 2.51 -4.32 7.08
C GLU A 65 1.37 -3.32 6.84
N ARG A 66 1.72 -2.09 6.50
CA ARG A 66 0.80 -0.96 6.41
C ARG A 66 1.31 0.08 5.42
N LEU A 67 0.39 0.88 4.90
CA LEU A 67 0.70 2.08 4.13
C LEU A 67 0.74 3.34 4.97
N ARG A 68 -0.14 3.43 5.97
CA ARG A 68 -0.28 4.61 6.80
C ARG A 68 -0.81 4.28 8.19
N VAL A 69 -0.72 5.26 9.08
CA VAL A 69 -1.47 5.29 10.34
C VAL A 69 -2.74 6.12 10.15
N SER A 70 -3.85 5.69 10.75
CA SER A 70 -5.12 6.42 10.72
C SER A 70 -5.05 7.69 11.57
N GLU A 71 -5.47 8.82 11.01
CA GLU A 71 -5.54 10.13 11.67
C GLU A 71 -6.60 10.20 12.76
N PHE A 72 -7.65 9.35 12.69
CA PHE A 72 -8.78 9.37 13.63
C PHE A 72 -8.64 8.39 14.79
N GLY A 73 -7.80 7.34 14.64
CA GLY A 73 -7.75 6.25 15.61
C GLY A 73 -6.40 5.56 15.77
N GLY A 74 -5.34 6.04 15.11
CA GLY A 74 -3.98 5.51 15.28
C GLY A 74 -3.74 4.09 14.78
N GLY A 75 -4.77 3.40 14.28
CA GLY A 75 -4.63 2.04 13.74
C GLY A 75 -3.93 2.02 12.37
N PRO A 76 -3.20 0.93 12.05
CA PRO A 76 -2.56 0.76 10.74
C PRO A 76 -3.59 0.60 9.63
N ARG A 77 -3.32 1.19 8.47
CA ARG A 77 -4.15 1.07 7.26
C ARG A 77 -3.31 0.62 6.08
N ALA A 78 -3.82 -0.35 5.33
CA ALA A 78 -3.18 -0.90 4.14
C ALA A 78 -4.05 -0.68 2.89
N GLY A 79 -5.35 -1.00 2.97
CA GLY A 79 -6.27 -0.97 1.84
C GLY A 79 -6.52 -2.37 1.28
N PHE A 80 -7.77 -2.67 0.96
CA PHE A 80 -8.21 -4.03 0.60
C PHE A 80 -8.99 -4.11 -0.72
N CYS A 81 -9.54 -2.99 -1.21
CA CYS A 81 -10.49 -3.00 -2.31
C CYS A 81 -9.87 -2.97 -3.72
N MET A 82 -8.59 -2.59 -3.84
CA MET A 82 -7.89 -2.41 -5.13
C MET A 82 -8.53 -1.41 -6.13
N MET A 83 -9.52 -0.63 -5.71
CA MET A 83 -10.28 0.30 -6.57
C MET A 83 -10.39 1.72 -6.02
N GLY A 84 -9.75 1.99 -4.87
CA GLY A 84 -9.78 3.30 -4.21
C GLY A 84 -11.03 3.58 -3.36
N ALA A 85 -12.01 2.68 -3.34
CA ALA A 85 -13.27 2.86 -2.58
C ALA A 85 -13.07 2.83 -1.05
N CYS A 86 -12.16 1.99 -0.55
CA CYS A 86 -11.96 1.81 0.91
C CYS A 86 -11.30 3.01 1.61
N GLN A 87 -10.68 3.94 0.87
CA GLN A 87 -9.92 5.08 1.41
C GLN A 87 -8.75 4.76 2.36
N ASP A 88 -8.52 3.49 2.67
CA ASP A 88 -7.40 3.07 3.50
C ASP A 88 -6.07 2.99 2.72
N CYS A 89 -6.15 2.96 1.39
CA CYS A 89 -5.00 2.82 0.49
C CYS A 89 -4.20 4.11 0.23
N TRP A 90 -4.46 5.19 0.95
CA TRP A 90 -3.66 6.40 0.79
C TRP A 90 -2.28 6.23 1.43
N VAL A 91 -1.26 6.84 0.81
CA VAL A 91 0.11 6.93 1.35
C VAL A 91 0.67 8.30 1.03
N GLN A 92 1.63 8.76 1.83
CA GLN A 92 2.28 10.04 1.60
C GLN A 92 3.68 9.85 1.03
N ARG A 93 4.08 10.76 0.16
CA ARG A 93 5.45 10.92 -0.32
C ARG A 93 6.22 11.85 0.61
N GLU A 94 7.55 11.76 0.62
CA GLU A 94 8.38 12.64 1.46
C GLU A 94 8.25 14.14 1.12
N ASP A 95 7.85 14.46 -0.12
CA ASP A 95 7.56 15.83 -0.57
C ASP A 95 6.20 16.36 -0.07
N GLY A 96 5.46 15.55 0.69
CA GLY A 96 4.16 15.89 1.27
C GLY A 96 2.97 15.56 0.37
N GLU A 97 3.17 15.17 -0.89
CA GLU A 97 2.09 14.73 -1.79
C GLU A 97 1.46 13.43 -1.28
N ARG A 98 0.14 13.32 -1.38
CA ARG A 98 -0.59 12.11 -1.01
C ARG A 98 -1.14 11.41 -2.25
N VAL A 99 -0.86 10.12 -2.39
CA VAL A 99 -1.26 9.32 -3.57
C VAL A 99 -2.10 8.11 -3.17
N ARG A 100 -2.98 7.66 -4.07
CA ARG A 100 -3.74 6.43 -3.90
C ARG A 100 -2.88 5.24 -4.30
N ALA A 101 -2.37 4.52 -3.30
CA ALA A 101 -1.39 3.47 -3.52
C ALA A 101 -1.90 2.34 -4.43
N CYS A 102 -3.20 2.03 -4.39
CA CYS A 102 -3.77 0.94 -5.16
C CYS A 102 -3.96 1.24 -6.66
N SER A 103 -3.79 2.50 -7.09
CA SER A 103 -3.99 2.93 -8.48
C SER A 103 -2.81 3.72 -9.04
N THR A 104 -1.80 4.01 -8.22
CA THR A 104 -0.56 4.68 -8.63
C THR A 104 0.52 3.62 -8.80
N TYR A 105 1.23 3.64 -9.94
CA TYR A 105 2.39 2.77 -10.15
C TYR A 105 3.58 3.22 -9.31
N ILE A 106 4.38 2.26 -8.84
CA ILE A 106 5.67 2.56 -8.21
C ILE A 106 6.67 3.00 -9.27
N GLU A 107 7.48 4.01 -8.95
CA GLU A 107 8.54 4.52 -9.82
C GLU A 107 9.92 4.39 -9.14
N PRO A 108 11.00 4.23 -9.91
CA PRO A 108 12.35 4.23 -9.36
C PRO A 108 12.65 5.48 -8.53
N GLY A 109 13.19 5.29 -7.33
CA GLY A 109 13.56 6.37 -6.44
C GLY A 109 12.39 7.06 -5.73
N MET A 110 11.15 6.55 -5.86
CA MET A 110 10.01 7.06 -5.09
C MET A 110 10.28 6.93 -3.59
N ARG A 111 9.90 7.95 -2.80
CA ARG A 111 10.13 8.00 -1.36
C ARG A 111 8.80 8.20 -0.64
N LEU A 112 8.46 7.26 0.23
CA LEU A 112 7.14 7.10 0.83
C LEU A 112 7.23 7.01 2.35
N GLN A 113 6.18 7.45 3.05
CA GLN A 113 6.10 7.43 4.50
C GLN A 113 4.75 6.91 5.00
N SER A 114 4.79 6.13 6.09
CA SER A 114 3.60 5.62 6.79
C SER A 114 3.07 6.58 7.86
N VAL A 115 3.92 7.47 8.34
CA VAL A 115 3.54 8.57 9.23
C VAL A 115 3.26 9.80 8.38
N ALA A 116 2.18 10.51 8.72
CA ALA A 116 1.87 11.75 8.04
C ALA A 116 2.99 12.78 8.27
N VAL A 117 3.60 13.23 7.19
CA VAL A 117 4.40 14.44 7.11
C VAL A 117 3.45 15.62 6.97
N ALA A 118 3.81 16.76 7.58
CA ALA A 118 3.07 18.01 7.37
C ALA A 118 2.86 18.24 5.86
N PRO A 119 1.63 18.47 5.40
CA PRO A 119 1.38 18.57 3.97
C PRO A 119 2.09 19.81 3.41
N ALA A 120 2.67 19.67 2.21
CA ALA A 120 2.77 20.81 1.32
C ALA A 120 1.34 21.33 1.11
N ALA A 121 1.09 22.61 1.39
CA ALA A 121 -0.25 23.20 1.53
C ALA A 121 -1.30 22.55 0.62
N ALA A 122 -2.26 21.82 1.22
CA ALA A 122 -3.27 21.10 0.46
C ALA A 122 -4.20 22.12 -0.26
N PRO A 123 -4.38 22.03 -1.58
CA PRO A 123 -5.41 22.80 -2.26
C PRO A 123 -6.78 22.40 -1.69
N GLY A 124 -7.52 23.36 -1.12
CA GLY A 124 -8.85 23.13 -0.56
C GLY A 124 -8.88 22.72 0.91
N ALA A 125 -7.82 22.93 1.69
CA ALA A 125 -7.94 22.94 3.15
C ALA A 125 -9.00 23.99 3.54
N LEU A 126 -10.18 23.52 3.95
CA LEU A 126 -11.21 24.39 4.49
C LEU A 126 -10.60 25.06 5.73
N SER A 127 -10.56 26.39 5.71
CA SER A 127 -10.35 27.19 6.91
C SER A 127 -11.24 26.62 8.01
N SER A 128 -10.74 26.57 9.25
CA SER A 128 -11.55 26.26 10.43
C SER A 128 -12.56 27.38 10.74
N ALA A 129 -13.13 28.01 9.71
CA ALA A 129 -14.30 28.85 9.87
C ALA A 129 -15.35 27.95 10.51
N ALA A 130 -15.72 28.28 11.75
CA ALA A 130 -16.81 27.64 12.44
C ALA A 130 -17.99 27.60 11.47
N TRP A 131 -18.58 26.41 11.29
CA TRP A 131 -19.90 26.31 10.69
C TRP A 131 -20.78 27.30 11.44
N PRO A 132 -21.41 28.28 10.77
CA PRO A 132 -22.36 29.13 11.45
C PRO A 132 -23.42 28.18 12.02
N GLU A 133 -23.43 28.03 13.34
CA GLU A 133 -24.57 27.42 14.01
C GLU A 133 -25.74 28.35 13.70
N ASP A 134 -26.76 27.82 13.03
CA ASP A 134 -27.99 28.55 12.74
C ASP A 134 -28.67 28.91 14.06
N ASP A 135 -28.28 30.05 14.63
CA ASP A 135 -29.05 30.75 15.65
C ASP A 135 -30.28 31.37 14.98
N ALA A 136 -31.36 30.59 15.01
CA ALA A 136 -32.76 31.02 15.05
C ALA A 136 -33.38 31.64 13.77
N PRO A 137 -34.73 31.67 13.68
CA PRO A 137 -35.73 31.47 14.76
C PRO A 137 -36.33 30.07 14.90
#